data_AF-M5GD70-F1
#
_entry.id   AF-M5GD70-F1
#
_cell.length_a   1.000
_cell.length_b   1.000
_cell.length_c   1.000
_cell.angle_alpha   90.00
_cell.angle_beta   90.00
_cell.angle_gamma   90.00
#
_symmetry.space_group_name_H-M   'P 1'
#
loop_
_entity.id
_entity.type
_entity.pdbx_description
1 polymer ?
#
loop_
_entity_poly.entity_id
_entity_poly.type
_entity_poly.pdbx_seq_one_letter_code
_entity_poly.pdbx_strand_id
1 'polypeptide(L)'
;MTSTTTFDPAPVLNYLSLPSSSSPSPTSQPLLFLRQHLPHLPPSHASAFSNLLTPAERAALPLIRARRLAYALHDPSPHQLTWSHAASQEPMLWTAHGGPSSGLSPARLGEREAQEETEWTKSEFIGRRGPGGGGMIGNLGRLLGEFEGERVGEAERVARIERATRAASRVEQHGEQEDEDMDSLSEHETSSEEEGGMTAADAVKHAFERAVRERFVEGLLEWADYVCDWETDCDGEWERDGEERWFDQEEEQGRGEGDTGELDY
;
A
#
# COMPACT_ATOMS: atom_id res chain seq x y z
N MET A 1 -2.17 -11.14 22.52
CA MET A 1 -3.01 -12.35 22.43
C MET A 1 -4.09 -12.07 21.39
N THR A 2 -3.81 -12.36 20.12
CA THR A 2 -4.77 -12.17 19.03
C THR A 2 -5.72 -13.38 19.04
N SER A 3 -6.99 -13.14 19.36
CA SER A 3 -8.04 -14.14 19.16
C SER A 3 -8.15 -14.41 17.66
N THR A 4 -7.70 -15.58 17.21
CA THR A 4 -7.92 -16.05 15.85
C THR A 4 -9.42 -16.30 15.67
N THR A 5 -10.11 -15.29 15.12
CA THR A 5 -11.51 -15.42 14.76
C THR A 5 -11.62 -16.50 13.69
N THR A 6 -12.17 -17.66 14.07
CA THR A 6 -12.35 -18.78 13.16
C THR A 6 -13.35 -18.36 12.07
N PHE A 7 -13.01 -18.59 10.80
CA PHE A 7 -13.90 -18.26 9.68
C PHE A 7 -15.14 -19.17 9.69
N ASP A 8 -16.33 -18.55 9.76
CA ASP A 8 -17.61 -19.24 9.62
C ASP A 8 -18.16 -19.00 8.20
N PRO A 9 -18.32 -20.04 7.37
CA PRO A 9 -18.88 -19.89 6.02
C PRO A 9 -20.40 -19.69 6.00
N ALA A 10 -21.12 -19.99 7.08
CA ALA A 10 -22.58 -20.02 7.07
C ALA A 10 -23.23 -18.66 6.72
N PRO A 11 -22.77 -17.51 7.24
CA PRO A 11 -23.35 -16.21 6.87
C PRO A 11 -23.21 -15.91 5.37
N VAL A 12 -22.05 -16.19 4.79
CA VAL A 12 -21.75 -15.98 3.36
C VAL A 12 -22.65 -16.85 2.48
N LEU A 13 -22.75 -18.14 2.81
CA LEU A 13 -23.58 -19.09 2.05
C LEU A 13 -25.07 -18.77 2.18
N ASN A 14 -25.54 -18.41 3.37
CA ASN A 14 -26.92 -18.00 3.60
C ASN A 14 -27.27 -16.73 2.80
N TYR A 15 -26.38 -15.73 2.79
CA TYR A 15 -26.59 -14.50 2.04
C TYR A 15 -26.73 -14.77 0.53
N LEU A 16 -25.86 -15.62 -0.03
CA LEU A 16 -25.93 -16.01 -1.44
C LEU A 16 -27.01 -17.07 -1.73
N SER A 17 -27.75 -17.51 -0.71
CA SER A 17 -28.72 -18.62 -0.82
C SER A 17 -28.13 -19.92 -1.39
N LEU A 18 -26.84 -20.18 -1.09
CA LEU A 18 -26.12 -21.37 -1.53
C LEU A 18 -26.20 -22.48 -0.47
N PRO A 19 -26.27 -23.76 -0.89
CA PRO A 19 -26.21 -24.88 0.03
C PRO A 19 -24.81 -25.03 0.63
N SER A 20 -24.71 -25.64 1.82
CA SER A 20 -23.42 -25.93 2.47
C SER A 20 -22.49 -26.85 1.67
N SER A 21 -23.03 -27.57 0.69
CA SER A 21 -22.30 -28.44 -0.23
C SER A 21 -21.98 -27.77 -1.58
N SER A 22 -22.07 -26.45 -1.69
CA SER A 22 -21.73 -25.74 -2.92
C SER A 22 -20.26 -25.92 -3.29
N SER A 23 -19.98 -26.02 -4.58
CA SER A 23 -18.62 -26.06 -5.13
C SER A 23 -18.46 -24.90 -6.10
N PRO A 24 -17.42 -24.05 -5.97
CA PRO A 24 -16.33 -24.12 -4.99
C PRO A 24 -16.81 -23.85 -3.55
N SER A 25 -16.06 -24.35 -2.56
CA SER A 25 -16.36 -24.14 -1.14
C SER A 25 -15.64 -22.89 -0.62
N PRO A 26 -16.31 -22.01 0.16
CA PRO A 26 -15.68 -20.81 0.72
C PRO A 26 -14.56 -21.13 1.72
N THR A 27 -14.52 -22.33 2.29
CA THR A 27 -13.49 -22.71 3.28
C THR A 27 -12.32 -23.46 2.66
N SER A 28 -12.58 -24.43 1.76
CA SER A 28 -11.50 -25.22 1.15
C SER A 28 -10.98 -24.66 -0.17
N GLN A 29 -11.78 -23.86 -0.88
CA GLN A 29 -11.41 -23.21 -2.14
C GLN A 29 -11.81 -21.72 -2.15
N PRO A 30 -11.37 -20.92 -1.16
CA PRO A 30 -11.79 -19.52 -0.99
C PRO A 30 -11.51 -18.66 -2.22
N LEU A 31 -10.36 -18.82 -2.89
CA LEU A 31 -10.04 -18.04 -4.10
C LEU A 31 -11.00 -18.31 -5.25
N LEU A 32 -11.30 -19.58 -5.53
CA LEU A 32 -12.23 -19.94 -6.60
C LEU A 32 -13.65 -19.47 -6.29
N PHE A 33 -14.05 -19.55 -5.02
CA PHE A 33 -15.33 -19.06 -4.54
C PHE A 33 -15.46 -17.54 -4.71
N LEU A 34 -14.45 -16.79 -4.25
CA LEU A 34 -14.43 -15.33 -4.40
C LEU A 34 -14.40 -14.91 -5.86
N ARG A 35 -13.67 -15.61 -6.73
CA ARG A 35 -13.66 -15.32 -8.17
C ARG A 35 -15.05 -15.35 -8.80
N GLN A 36 -15.95 -16.19 -8.28
CA GLN A 36 -17.32 -16.31 -8.78
C GLN A 36 -18.32 -15.38 -8.08
N HIS A 37 -18.12 -15.11 -6.78
CA HIS A 37 -19.16 -14.49 -5.96
C HIS A 37 -18.78 -13.14 -5.34
N LEU A 38 -17.52 -12.72 -5.42
CA LEU A 38 -17.06 -11.46 -4.82
C LEU A 38 -17.88 -10.23 -5.25
N PRO A 39 -18.28 -10.04 -6.54
CA PRO A 39 -19.10 -8.89 -6.95
C PRO A 39 -20.48 -8.83 -6.28
N HIS A 40 -20.97 -9.96 -5.75
CA HIS A 40 -22.28 -10.06 -5.11
C HIS A 40 -22.20 -9.99 -3.59
N LEU A 41 -21.00 -10.04 -3.01
CA LEU A 41 -20.81 -10.06 -1.57
C LEU A 41 -20.71 -8.64 -1.00
N PRO A 42 -21.44 -8.32 0.07
CA PRO A 42 -21.24 -7.06 0.77
C PRO A 42 -19.89 -7.07 1.52
N PRO A 43 -19.29 -5.88 1.77
CA PRO A 43 -17.97 -5.75 2.41
C PRO A 43 -17.84 -6.51 3.74
N SER A 44 -18.90 -6.52 4.55
CA SER A 44 -18.91 -7.19 5.85
C SER A 44 -18.75 -8.72 5.75
N HIS A 45 -19.20 -9.33 4.65
CA HIS A 45 -19.09 -10.76 4.40
C HIS A 45 -17.80 -11.10 3.66
N ALA A 46 -17.37 -10.25 2.74
CA ALA A 46 -16.13 -10.44 1.99
C ALA A 46 -14.89 -10.28 2.88
N SER A 47 -14.88 -9.33 3.82
CA SER A 47 -13.76 -9.08 4.72
C SER A 47 -13.37 -10.26 5.60
N ALA A 48 -14.30 -11.17 5.90
CA ALA A 48 -14.03 -12.39 6.67
C ALA A 48 -13.01 -13.31 5.99
N PHE A 49 -12.88 -13.27 4.66
CA PHE A 49 -11.90 -14.04 3.90
C PHE A 49 -10.45 -13.59 4.12
N SER A 50 -10.22 -12.42 4.73
CA SER A 50 -8.88 -11.99 5.15
C SER A 50 -8.25 -12.93 6.18
N ASN A 51 -9.06 -13.71 6.90
CA ASN A 51 -8.58 -14.74 7.84
C ASN A 51 -8.08 -16.01 7.13
N LEU A 52 -8.46 -16.21 5.86
CA LEU A 52 -8.12 -17.39 5.07
C LEU A 52 -7.06 -17.12 4.00
N LEU A 53 -7.02 -15.89 3.48
CA LEU A 53 -6.18 -15.52 2.35
C LEU A 53 -5.24 -14.37 2.72
N THR A 54 -3.99 -14.51 2.30
CA THR A 54 -3.00 -13.44 2.35
C THR A 54 -3.32 -12.33 1.35
N PRO A 55 -2.82 -11.09 1.55
CA PRO A 55 -2.95 -10.02 0.57
C PRO A 55 -2.43 -10.41 -0.82
N ALA A 56 -1.33 -11.17 -0.92
CA ALA A 56 -0.78 -11.65 -2.18
C ALA A 56 -1.72 -12.64 -2.89
N GLU A 57 -2.32 -13.59 -2.18
CA GLU A 57 -3.31 -14.50 -2.76
C GLU A 57 -4.56 -13.74 -3.25
N ARG A 58 -5.02 -12.76 -2.47
CA ARG A 58 -6.17 -11.90 -2.87
C ARG A 58 -5.88 -11.08 -4.13
N ALA A 59 -4.62 -10.71 -4.39
CA ALA A 59 -4.22 -10.01 -5.61
C ALA A 59 -4.47 -10.82 -6.89
N ALA A 60 -4.59 -12.14 -6.79
CA ALA A 60 -4.95 -13.00 -7.92
C ALA A 60 -6.40 -12.80 -8.39
N LEU A 61 -7.25 -12.12 -7.60
CA LEU A 61 -8.62 -11.76 -7.98
C LEU A 61 -8.59 -10.43 -8.74
N PRO A 62 -9.03 -10.39 -10.02
CA PRO A 62 -8.98 -9.16 -10.82
C PRO A 62 -9.70 -7.98 -10.17
N LEU A 63 -10.86 -8.22 -9.56
CA LEU A 63 -11.63 -7.18 -8.88
C LEU A 63 -10.88 -6.59 -7.68
N ILE A 64 -10.18 -7.42 -6.89
CA ILE A 64 -9.35 -6.91 -5.78
C ILE A 64 -8.18 -6.09 -6.33
N ARG A 65 -7.52 -6.56 -7.38
CA ARG A 65 -6.42 -5.83 -8.01
C ARG A 65 -6.86 -4.47 -8.54
N ALA A 66 -8.04 -4.40 -9.17
CA ALA A 66 -8.65 -3.17 -9.64
C ALA A 66 -8.95 -2.21 -8.47
N ARG A 67 -9.56 -2.69 -7.38
CA ARG A 67 -9.81 -1.90 -6.17
C ARG A 67 -8.53 -1.33 -5.56
N ARG A 68 -7.47 -2.14 -5.46
CA ARG A 68 -6.16 -1.68 -4.97
C ARG A 68 -5.53 -0.63 -5.86
N LEU A 69 -5.64 -0.80 -7.17
CA LEU A 69 -5.13 0.17 -8.14
C LEU A 69 -5.88 1.51 -7.99
N ALA A 70 -7.21 1.45 -7.94
CA ALA A 70 -8.06 2.61 -7.67
C ALA A 70 -7.69 3.32 -6.37
N TYR A 71 -7.53 2.56 -5.28
CA TYR A 71 -7.07 3.09 -3.99
C TYR A 71 -5.69 3.74 -4.09
N ALA A 72 -4.73 3.08 -4.75
CA ALA A 72 -3.35 3.56 -4.88
C ALA A 72 -3.21 4.82 -5.73
N LEU A 73 -4.15 5.06 -6.65
CA LEU A 73 -4.18 6.23 -7.53
C LEU A 73 -5.11 7.33 -7.03
N HIS A 74 -5.84 7.12 -5.93
CA HIS A 74 -6.73 8.11 -5.33
C HIS A 74 -6.00 9.43 -5.01
N ASP A 75 -6.70 10.55 -5.19
CA ASP A 75 -6.21 11.90 -4.84
C ASP A 75 -7.06 12.48 -3.70
N PRO A 76 -6.48 12.81 -2.52
CA PRO A 76 -5.07 12.70 -2.15
C PRO A 76 -4.59 11.25 -2.04
N SER A 77 -3.31 11.05 -2.34
CA SER A 77 -2.65 9.74 -2.22
C SER A 77 -2.79 9.19 -0.80
N PRO A 78 -3.12 7.89 -0.64
CA PRO A 78 -3.24 7.29 0.67
C PRO A 78 -1.95 7.45 1.49
N HIS A 79 -2.07 7.99 2.70
CA HIS A 79 -0.93 8.31 3.56
C HIS A 79 0.08 7.15 3.68
N GLN A 80 -0.42 5.92 3.79
CA GLN A 80 0.41 4.72 3.92
C GLN A 80 1.33 4.50 2.70
N LEU A 81 0.93 4.91 1.49
CA LEU A 81 1.70 4.72 0.25
C LEU A 81 2.64 5.89 -0.07
N THR A 82 2.56 6.97 0.69
CA THR A 82 3.43 8.14 0.50
C THR A 82 4.87 7.85 0.95
N TRP A 83 5.83 8.53 0.35
CA TRP A 83 7.25 8.44 0.68
C TRP A 83 7.50 8.62 2.18
N SER A 84 6.84 9.60 2.79
CA SER A 84 7.04 9.97 4.19
C SER A 84 6.79 8.81 5.16
N HIS A 85 5.83 7.95 4.83
CA HIS A 85 5.48 6.78 5.61
C HIS A 85 6.24 5.54 5.12
N ALA A 86 6.12 5.22 3.83
CA ALA A 86 6.60 3.98 3.25
C ALA A 86 8.13 3.85 3.28
N ALA A 87 8.90 4.95 3.19
CA ALA A 87 10.36 4.88 3.21
C ALA A 87 10.92 4.32 4.53
N SER A 88 10.18 4.51 5.63
CA SER A 88 10.54 3.94 6.93
C SER A 88 10.25 2.44 7.02
N GLN A 89 9.21 1.97 6.34
CA GLN A 89 8.78 0.57 6.32
C GLN A 89 9.57 -0.27 5.31
N GLU A 90 9.96 0.33 4.19
CA GLU A 90 10.69 -0.28 3.08
C GLU A 90 12.08 0.34 2.84
N PRO A 91 13.00 0.34 3.84
CA PRO A 91 14.28 1.03 3.74
C PRO A 91 15.19 0.45 2.64
N MET A 92 15.06 -0.85 2.36
CA MET A 92 15.81 -1.50 1.28
C MET A 92 15.34 -1.04 -0.10
N LEU A 93 14.03 -0.88 -0.29
CA LEU A 93 13.46 -0.35 -1.53
C LEU A 93 13.87 1.12 -1.70
N TRP A 94 13.76 1.92 -0.64
CA TRP A 94 14.19 3.32 -0.66
C TRP A 94 15.67 3.46 -1.04
N THR A 95 16.52 2.61 -0.47
CA THR A 95 17.96 2.57 -0.80
C THR A 95 18.20 2.18 -2.26
N ALA A 96 17.46 1.19 -2.78
CA ALA A 96 17.58 0.74 -4.16
C ALA A 96 17.23 1.84 -5.19
N HIS A 97 16.30 2.74 -4.86
CA HIS A 97 15.94 3.89 -5.69
C HIS A 97 16.87 5.10 -5.54
N GLY A 98 17.97 4.98 -4.78
CA GLY A 98 18.94 6.07 -4.62
C GLY A 98 18.60 7.06 -3.51
N GLY A 99 17.72 6.68 -2.58
CA GLY A 99 17.30 7.51 -1.45
C GLY A 99 18.43 8.14 -0.64
N PRO A 100 19.44 7.40 -0.18
CA PRO A 100 20.58 7.97 0.56
C PRO A 100 21.36 9.03 -0.21
N SER A 101 21.39 8.92 -1.54
CA SER A 101 22.11 9.83 -2.44
C SER A 101 21.31 11.08 -2.80
N SER A 102 19.99 11.09 -2.58
CA SER A 102 19.12 12.24 -2.88
C SER A 102 19.14 13.32 -1.80
N GLY A 103 19.88 13.10 -0.70
CA GLY A 103 19.94 14.02 0.45
C GLY A 103 18.67 14.01 1.31
N LEU A 104 17.72 13.14 0.99
CA LEU A 104 16.49 12.94 1.74
C LEU A 104 16.68 11.78 2.73
N SER A 105 16.44 12.05 4.01
CA SER A 105 16.38 11.01 5.03
C SER A 105 14.91 10.67 5.31
N PRO A 106 14.53 9.39 5.34
CA PRO A 106 13.22 8.99 5.85
C PRO A 106 13.08 9.51 7.28
N ALA A 107 11.85 9.86 7.68
CA ALA A 107 11.56 10.07 9.09
C ALA A 107 11.97 8.82 9.86
N ARG A 108 12.74 8.97 10.95
CA ARG A 108 13.14 7.81 11.74
C ARG A 108 11.90 7.29 12.46
N LEU A 109 11.63 5.99 12.35
CA LEU A 109 10.63 5.32 13.18
C LEU A 109 10.96 5.62 14.66
N GLY A 110 9.95 6.00 15.46
CA GLY A 110 10.17 6.40 16.84
C GLY A 110 10.53 7.88 17.04
N GLU A 111 10.80 8.67 16.00
CA GLU A 111 11.20 10.08 16.19
C GLU A 111 10.04 10.94 16.68
N ARG A 112 8.83 10.67 16.19
CA ARG A 112 7.62 11.34 16.67
C ARG A 112 7.27 10.88 18.08
N GLU A 113 7.29 9.57 18.36
CA GLU A 113 7.06 9.06 19.72
C GLU A 113 8.12 9.59 20.70
N ALA A 114 9.40 9.63 20.31
CA ALA A 114 10.47 10.19 21.14
C ALA A 114 10.29 11.69 21.40
N GLN A 115 9.79 12.45 20.41
CA GLN A 115 9.43 13.86 20.59
C GLN A 115 8.23 14.01 21.53
N GLU A 116 7.17 13.24 21.32
CA GLU A 116 5.96 13.23 22.17
C GLU A 116 6.30 12.85 23.62
N GLU A 117 7.16 11.84 23.84
CA GLU A 117 7.63 11.44 25.18
C GLU A 117 8.51 12.50 25.83
N THR A 118 9.40 13.12 25.04
CA THR A 118 10.22 14.24 25.50
C THR A 118 9.35 15.43 25.91
N GLU A 119 8.32 15.73 25.14
CA GLU A 119 7.38 16.82 25.41
C GLU A 119 6.49 16.53 26.61
N TRP A 120 5.92 15.32 26.70
CA TRP A 120 5.18 14.85 27.85
C TRP A 120 6.01 14.95 29.14
N THR A 121 7.28 14.55 29.09
CA THR A 121 8.17 14.65 30.25
C THR A 121 8.38 16.12 30.68
N LYS A 122 8.42 17.05 29.72
CA LYS A 122 8.60 18.49 30.00
C LYS A 122 7.32 19.17 30.53
N SER A 123 6.13 18.73 30.12
CA SER A 123 4.85 19.36 30.46
C SER A 123 4.15 18.72 31.66
N GLU A 124 4.03 17.39 31.68
CA GLU A 124 3.10 16.64 32.54
C GLU A 124 3.79 15.86 33.67
N PHE A 125 5.12 15.67 33.62
CA PHE A 125 5.81 14.85 34.62
C PHE A 125 5.79 15.50 36.03
N ILE A 126 5.26 14.75 36.99
CA ILE A 126 4.85 15.15 38.36
C ILE A 126 5.99 15.75 39.24
N GLY A 127 7.24 15.75 38.76
CA GLY A 127 8.41 16.31 39.45
C GLY A 127 8.57 17.84 39.43
N ARG A 128 7.66 18.60 38.80
CA ARG A 128 7.79 20.07 38.60
C ARG A 128 7.74 20.93 39.88
N ARG A 129 7.34 20.38 41.04
CA ARG A 129 7.25 21.13 42.30
C ARG A 129 8.56 21.08 43.10
N GLY A 130 9.60 21.76 42.64
CA GLY A 130 10.81 21.96 43.45
C GLY A 130 11.84 22.88 42.81
N PRO A 131 12.53 23.76 43.58
CA PRO A 131 13.49 24.75 43.05
C PRO A 131 14.72 24.17 42.34
N GLY A 132 14.90 22.84 42.34
CA GLY A 132 16.02 22.13 41.68
C GLY A 132 15.61 21.05 40.67
N GLY A 133 14.33 20.92 40.32
CA GLY A 133 13.80 19.78 39.55
C GLY A 133 13.99 19.85 38.02
N GLY A 134 14.26 21.03 37.45
CA GLY A 134 14.25 21.23 35.99
C GLY A 134 15.32 20.46 35.21
N GLY A 135 16.52 20.29 35.78
CA GLY A 135 17.63 19.60 35.10
C GLY A 135 17.47 18.07 35.04
N MET A 136 16.86 17.46 36.06
CA MET A 136 16.67 16.01 36.13
C MET A 136 15.56 15.54 35.16
N ILE A 137 14.54 16.37 34.95
CA ILE A 137 13.41 16.11 34.05
C ILE A 137 13.84 16.19 32.58
N GLY A 138 14.72 17.13 32.22
CA GLY A 138 15.30 17.21 30.87
C GLY A 138 16.14 15.97 30.51
N ASN A 139 16.92 15.46 31.48
CA ASN A 139 17.69 14.23 31.30
C ASN A 139 16.79 12.99 31.19
N LEU A 140 15.67 12.95 31.92
CA LEU A 140 14.71 11.84 31.82
C LEU A 140 14.01 11.80 30.46
N GLY A 141 13.54 12.96 29.94
CA GLY A 141 12.91 13.01 28.63
C GLY A 141 13.87 12.61 27.51
N ARG A 142 15.13 13.06 27.59
CA ARG A 142 16.19 12.62 26.66
C ARG A 142 16.44 11.12 26.74
N LEU A 143 16.53 10.58 27.96
CA LEU A 143 16.76 9.16 28.19
C LEU A 143 15.59 8.30 27.66
N LEU A 144 14.34 8.72 27.85
CA LEU A 144 13.17 8.04 27.32
C LEU A 144 13.15 8.04 25.79
N GLY A 145 13.43 9.19 25.16
CA GLY A 145 13.58 9.25 23.70
C GLY A 145 14.74 8.40 23.15
N GLU A 146 15.87 8.31 23.88
CA GLU A 146 16.97 7.41 23.55
C GLU A 146 16.55 5.92 23.66
N PHE A 147 15.79 5.56 24.69
CA PHE A 147 15.26 4.20 24.86
C PHE A 147 14.22 3.82 23.80
N GLU A 148 13.35 4.74 23.38
CA GLU A 148 12.40 4.48 22.30
C GLU A 148 13.14 4.26 20.97
N GLY A 149 14.18 5.06 20.70
CA GLY A 149 15.08 4.84 19.57
C GLY A 149 15.76 3.46 19.62
N GLU A 150 16.21 3.01 20.80
CA GLU A 150 16.79 1.67 20.98
C GLU A 150 15.74 0.56 20.77
N ARG A 151 14.51 0.76 21.26
CA ARG A 151 13.40 -0.19 21.13
C ARG A 151 13.01 -0.40 19.67
N VAL A 152 12.88 0.69 18.92
CA VAL A 152 12.62 0.64 17.48
C VAL A 152 13.80 0.01 16.73
N GLY A 153 15.02 0.38 17.07
CA GLY A 153 16.22 -0.18 16.44
C GLY A 153 16.37 -1.69 16.65
N GLU A 154 16.01 -2.20 17.84
CA GLU A 154 15.98 -3.64 18.13
C GLU A 154 14.84 -4.33 17.37
N ALA A 155 13.64 -3.75 17.34
CA ALA A 155 12.53 -4.29 16.55
C ALA A 155 12.88 -4.38 15.05
N GLU A 156 13.54 -3.36 14.50
CA GLU A 156 14.01 -3.37 13.11
C GLU A 156 15.07 -4.45 12.87
N ARG A 157 16.00 -4.64 13.81
CA ARG A 157 17.02 -5.69 13.74
C ARG A 157 16.38 -7.07 13.72
N VAL A 158 15.41 -7.33 14.60
CA VAL A 158 14.66 -8.58 14.63
C VAL A 158 13.88 -8.77 13.32
N ALA A 159 13.13 -7.75 12.87
CA ALA A 159 12.37 -7.82 11.62
C ALA A 159 13.27 -8.06 10.39
N ARG A 160 14.49 -7.51 10.38
CA ARG A 160 15.49 -7.75 9.33
C ARG A 160 15.98 -9.20 9.33
N ILE A 161 16.24 -9.76 10.51
CA ILE A 161 16.62 -11.17 10.66
C ILE A 161 15.46 -12.07 10.21
N GLU A 162 14.24 -11.79 10.65
CA GLU A 162 13.05 -12.54 10.26
C GLU A 162 12.82 -12.50 8.74
N ARG A 163 12.92 -11.32 8.11
CA ARG A 163 12.84 -11.19 6.65
C ARG A 163 13.93 -11.97 5.93
N ALA A 164 15.19 -11.90 6.40
CA ALA A 164 16.29 -12.64 5.80
C ALA A 164 16.12 -14.16 5.94
N THR A 165 15.68 -14.64 7.10
CA THR A 165 15.42 -16.07 7.34
C THR A 165 14.25 -16.57 6.50
N ARG A 166 13.18 -15.79 6.36
CA ARG A 166 12.04 -16.12 5.48
C ARG A 166 12.46 -16.18 4.01
N ALA A 167 13.23 -15.21 3.54
CA ALA A 167 13.77 -15.20 2.17
C ALA A 167 14.67 -16.42 1.91
N ALA A 168 15.56 -16.77 2.83
CA ALA A 168 16.41 -17.96 2.73
C ALA A 168 15.58 -19.27 2.70
N SER A 169 14.55 -19.37 3.54
CA SER A 169 13.65 -20.55 3.56
C SER A 169 12.82 -20.72 2.29
N ARG A 170 12.53 -19.62 1.58
CA ARG A 170 11.81 -19.65 0.29
C ARG A 170 12.68 -20.17 -0.85
N VAL A 171 13.99 -19.95 -0.79
CA VAL A 171 14.96 -20.47 -1.78
C VAL A 171 15.16 -21.98 -1.65
N GLU A 172 15.02 -22.55 -0.45
CA GLU A 172 15.18 -24.00 -0.24
C GLU A 172 13.94 -24.85 -0.61
N GLN A 173 12.76 -24.24 -0.81
CA GLN A 173 11.52 -24.97 -1.15
C GLN A 173 11.10 -24.87 -2.63
N HIS A 174 11.81 -24.11 -3.47
CA HIS A 174 11.50 -23.99 -4.89
C HIS A 174 12.67 -24.50 -5.74
N GLY A 175 12.82 -25.82 -5.76
CA GLY A 175 13.53 -26.49 -6.84
C GLY A 175 12.67 -26.44 -8.10
N GLU A 176 13.24 -25.86 -9.15
CA GLU A 176 12.97 -26.14 -10.56
C GLU A 176 11.49 -26.10 -11.00
N GLN A 177 11.04 -24.92 -11.44
CA GLN A 177 10.06 -24.82 -12.51
C GLN A 177 10.39 -23.59 -13.37
N GLU A 178 11.22 -23.83 -14.38
CA GLU A 178 11.14 -23.11 -15.65
C GLU A 178 9.83 -23.55 -16.31
N ASP A 179 9.00 -22.59 -16.72
CA ASP A 179 8.35 -22.63 -18.02
C ASP A 179 7.89 -21.22 -18.40
N GLU A 180 8.09 -20.96 -19.68
CA GLU A 180 7.93 -19.73 -20.43
C GLU A 180 6.43 -19.37 -20.63
N ASP A 181 6.22 -18.18 -21.19
CA ASP A 181 4.97 -17.62 -21.75
C ASP A 181 4.01 -16.88 -20.81
N MET A 182 4.16 -15.55 -20.76
CA MET A 182 3.04 -14.61 -20.68
C MET A 182 3.38 -13.37 -21.52
N ASP A 183 2.91 -13.44 -22.76
CA ASP A 183 2.80 -12.38 -23.74
C ASP A 183 1.99 -11.19 -23.19
N SER A 184 2.55 -9.99 -23.41
CA SER A 184 1.92 -8.69 -23.54
C SER A 184 0.59 -8.45 -22.79
N LEU A 185 0.70 -7.77 -21.64
CA LEU A 185 -0.35 -6.88 -21.17
C LEU A 185 0.22 -5.48 -20.96
N SER A 186 0.12 -4.71 -22.05
CA SER A 186 -0.22 -3.28 -22.07
C SER A 186 0.66 -2.37 -21.21
N GLU A 187 1.67 -1.81 -21.87
CA GLU A 187 2.21 -0.48 -21.59
C GLU A 187 1.06 0.54 -21.56
N HIS A 188 0.42 0.73 -20.40
CA HIS A 188 -0.20 2.01 -20.13
C HIS A 188 0.87 2.90 -19.50
N GLU A 189 1.71 3.45 -20.37
CA GLU A 189 2.49 4.63 -20.03
C GLU A 189 1.48 5.73 -19.68
N THR A 190 1.27 5.97 -18.39
CA THR A 190 0.87 7.29 -17.94
C THR A 190 2.12 8.17 -18.07
N SER A 191 2.42 8.57 -19.31
CA SER A 191 3.27 9.70 -19.60
C SER A 191 2.59 10.93 -19.01
N SER A 192 2.86 11.21 -17.74
CA SER A 192 2.55 12.52 -17.16
C SER A 192 3.59 13.48 -17.71
N GLU A 193 3.15 14.34 -18.62
CA GLU A 193 3.89 15.46 -19.20
C GLU A 193 4.21 16.57 -18.16
N GLU A 194 4.55 16.20 -16.92
CA GLU A 194 4.93 17.10 -15.82
C GLU A 194 6.44 17.10 -15.53
N GLU A 195 7.30 16.66 -16.47
CA GLU A 195 8.77 16.72 -16.33
C GLU A 195 9.36 18.15 -16.47
N GLY A 196 8.53 19.19 -16.47
CA GLY A 196 8.94 20.58 -16.52
C GLY A 196 9.27 21.17 -15.14
N GLY A 197 10.23 20.61 -14.38
CA GLY A 197 10.76 21.29 -13.18
C GLY A 197 11.04 20.45 -11.94
N MET A 198 10.93 19.13 -12.01
CA MET A 198 11.14 18.25 -10.86
C MET A 198 12.61 18.21 -10.42
N THR A 199 12.86 18.31 -9.11
CA THR A 199 14.22 18.14 -8.60
C THR A 199 14.64 16.67 -8.67
N ALA A 200 15.95 16.39 -8.72
CA ALA A 200 16.45 15.00 -8.67
C ALA A 200 15.95 14.24 -7.43
N ALA A 201 15.75 14.94 -6.31
CA ALA A 201 15.24 14.37 -5.08
C ALA A 201 13.75 13.99 -5.20
N ASP A 202 12.96 14.81 -5.88
CA ASP A 202 11.54 14.52 -6.12
C ASP A 202 11.36 13.40 -7.15
N ALA A 203 12.22 13.31 -8.16
CA ALA A 203 12.24 12.16 -9.08
C ALA A 203 12.47 10.83 -8.35
N VAL A 204 13.40 10.80 -7.40
CA VAL A 204 13.67 9.61 -6.57
C VAL A 204 12.47 9.27 -5.69
N LYS A 205 11.79 10.26 -5.08
CA LYS A 205 10.55 10.04 -4.32
C LYS A 205 9.45 9.44 -5.20
N HIS A 206 9.20 10.02 -6.36
CA HIS A 206 8.15 9.54 -7.27
C HIS A 206 8.42 8.12 -7.76
N ALA A 207 9.67 7.80 -8.10
CA ALA A 207 10.08 6.44 -8.48
C ALA A 207 9.86 5.44 -7.33
N PHE A 208 10.22 5.83 -6.10
CA PHE A 208 9.98 5.02 -4.91
C PHE A 208 8.49 4.80 -4.63
N GLU A 209 7.69 5.87 -4.64
CA GLU A 209 6.24 5.80 -4.41
C GLU A 209 5.53 4.99 -5.50
N ARG A 210 6.01 5.04 -6.74
CA ARG A 210 5.53 4.16 -7.82
C ARG A 210 5.80 2.69 -7.48
N ALA A 211 7.03 2.35 -7.10
CA ALA A 211 7.38 0.98 -6.73
C ALA A 211 6.60 0.48 -5.50
N VAL A 212 6.34 1.35 -4.52
CA VAL A 212 5.49 1.05 -3.36
C VAL A 212 4.05 0.76 -3.81
N ARG A 213 3.47 1.59 -4.68
CA ARG A 213 2.12 1.38 -5.22
C ARG A 213 2.01 0.06 -6.01
N GLU A 214 3.01 -0.27 -6.82
CA GLU A 214 3.05 -1.54 -7.57
C GLU A 214 3.05 -2.74 -6.61
N ARG A 215 3.94 -2.73 -5.60
CA ARG A 215 3.97 -3.78 -4.56
C ARG A 215 2.70 -3.83 -3.72
N PHE A 216 2.06 -2.69 -3.48
CA PHE A 216 0.77 -2.63 -2.80
C PHE A 216 -0.28 -3.39 -3.62
N VAL A 217 -0.44 -3.07 -4.90
CA VAL A 217 -1.40 -3.74 -5.80
C VAL A 217 -1.20 -5.25 -5.82
N GLU A 218 0.06 -5.70 -5.85
CA GLU A 218 0.43 -7.13 -5.81
C GLU A 218 0.25 -7.81 -4.45
N GLY A 219 -0.04 -7.06 -3.39
CA GLY A 219 -0.24 -7.64 -2.05
C GLY A 219 1.06 -8.01 -1.34
N LEU A 220 2.18 -7.34 -1.68
CA LEU A 220 3.52 -7.66 -1.20
C LEU A 220 3.99 -6.81 -0.01
N LEU A 221 3.20 -5.82 0.42
CA LEU A 221 3.55 -4.96 1.55
C LEU A 221 2.97 -5.53 2.85
N GLU A 222 3.79 -6.16 3.68
CA GLU A 222 3.33 -6.82 4.92
C GLU A 222 2.75 -5.83 5.96
N TRP A 223 3.18 -4.57 5.91
CA TRP A 223 2.77 -3.51 6.85
C TRP A 223 1.54 -2.71 6.38
N ALA A 224 1.15 -2.86 5.11
CA ALA A 224 0.06 -2.07 4.54
C ALA A 224 -1.30 -2.60 4.96
N ASP A 225 -2.25 -1.69 5.12
CA ASP A 225 -3.65 -2.03 5.35
C ASP A 225 -4.40 -2.20 4.02
N TYR A 226 -5.00 -3.37 3.85
CA TYR A 226 -5.69 -3.83 2.65
C TYR A 226 -7.21 -3.84 2.83
N VAL A 227 -7.75 -2.91 3.62
CA VAL A 227 -9.21 -2.75 3.80
C VAL A 227 -9.91 -2.47 2.46
N CYS A 228 -9.27 -1.72 1.55
CA CYS A 228 -9.79 -1.42 0.21
C CYS A 228 -10.11 -2.66 -0.63
N ASP A 229 -9.55 -3.84 -0.32
CA ASP A 229 -9.89 -5.11 -0.97
C ASP A 229 -11.40 -5.38 -0.92
N TRP A 230 -12.07 -4.94 0.13
CA TRP A 230 -13.46 -5.29 0.40
C TRP A 230 -14.43 -4.13 0.22
N GLU A 231 -13.93 -2.91 0.03
CA GLU A 231 -14.74 -1.71 -0.18
C GLU A 231 -15.29 -1.70 -1.61
N THR A 232 -16.57 -1.33 -1.73
CA THR A 232 -17.25 -1.24 -3.03
C THR A 232 -17.07 0.12 -3.70
N ASP A 233 -16.61 1.12 -2.97
CA ASP A 233 -16.50 2.49 -3.46
C ASP A 233 -15.42 2.60 -4.54
N CYS A 234 -14.43 1.70 -4.52
CA CYS A 234 -13.38 1.60 -5.54
C CYS A 234 -13.84 0.91 -6.85
N ASP A 235 -15.07 0.37 -6.92
CA ASP A 235 -15.54 -0.39 -8.09
C ASP A 235 -16.11 0.50 -9.21
N GLY A 236 -16.55 1.73 -8.92
CA GLY A 236 -17.42 2.49 -9.83
C GLY A 236 -16.77 3.69 -10.54
N GLU A 237 -15.71 4.28 -10.00
CA GLU A 237 -15.25 5.60 -10.44
C GLU A 237 -14.14 5.54 -11.51
N TRP A 238 -13.27 4.52 -11.48
CA TRP A 238 -12.10 4.48 -12.37
C TRP A 238 -12.37 3.96 -13.79
N GLU A 239 -13.36 3.08 -13.98
CA GLU A 239 -13.75 2.62 -15.33
C GLU A 239 -14.43 3.74 -16.13
N ARG A 240 -15.21 4.59 -15.46
CA ARG A 240 -16.02 5.61 -16.14
C ARG A 240 -15.21 6.83 -16.56
N ASP A 241 -14.37 7.36 -15.67
CA ASP A 241 -13.58 8.56 -15.94
C ASP A 241 -12.46 8.29 -16.96
N GLY A 242 -11.95 7.06 -17.00
CA GLY A 242 -11.03 6.60 -18.02
C GLY A 242 -11.67 6.54 -19.41
N GLU A 243 -12.86 5.96 -19.52
CA GLU A 243 -13.60 5.93 -20.79
C GLU A 243 -14.02 7.32 -21.27
N GLU A 244 -14.53 8.20 -20.39
CA GLU A 244 -14.97 9.55 -20.77
C GLU A 244 -13.80 10.42 -21.29
N ARG A 245 -12.61 10.32 -20.69
CA ARG A 245 -11.41 11.03 -21.19
C ARG A 245 -10.92 10.55 -22.57
N TRP A 246 -11.10 9.27 -22.89
CA TRP A 246 -10.73 8.73 -24.19
C TRP A 246 -11.60 9.31 -25.32
N PHE A 247 -12.88 9.58 -25.05
CA PHE A 247 -13.78 10.19 -26.04
C PHE A 247 -13.57 11.71 -26.17
N ASP A 248 -13.21 12.40 -25.10
CA ASP A 248 -12.96 13.85 -25.15
C ASP A 248 -11.68 14.21 -25.93
N GLN A 249 -10.68 13.33 -25.95
CA GLN A 249 -9.40 13.58 -26.63
C GLN A 249 -9.50 13.46 -28.17
N GLU A 250 -10.50 12.74 -28.70
CA GLU A 250 -10.74 12.65 -30.16
C GLU A 250 -11.47 13.89 -30.70
N GLU A 251 -12.33 14.56 -29.93
CA GLU A 251 -13.05 15.75 -30.40
C GLU A 251 -12.15 16.99 -30.54
N GLU A 252 -11.08 17.09 -29.76
CA GLU A 252 -10.18 18.25 -29.77
C GLU A 252 -9.14 18.20 -30.91
N GLN A 253 -8.76 17.00 -31.39
CA GLN A 253 -7.86 16.84 -32.53
C GLN A 253 -8.56 16.97 -33.90
N GLY A 254 -9.90 16.86 -33.96
CA GLY A 254 -10.67 16.90 -35.21
C GLY A 254 -11.15 18.28 -35.66
N ARG A 255 -10.95 19.35 -34.86
CA ARG A 255 -11.53 20.70 -35.12
C ARG A 255 -10.52 21.79 -35.45
N GLY A 256 -9.29 21.43 -35.82
CA GLY A 256 -8.18 22.36 -35.90
C GLY A 256 -7.49 22.51 -37.25
N GLU A 257 -8.06 22.13 -38.41
CA GLU A 257 -7.40 22.41 -39.69
C GLU A 257 -8.39 22.44 -40.87
N GLY A 258 -9.17 23.52 -40.92
CA GLY A 258 -10.01 23.88 -42.05
C GLY A 258 -9.80 25.35 -42.40
N ASP A 259 -8.55 25.79 -42.48
CA ASP A 259 -8.22 27.14 -42.94
C ASP A 259 -8.46 27.23 -44.44
N THR A 260 -9.35 28.15 -44.80
CA THR A 260 -9.93 28.34 -46.12
C THR A 260 -8.90 28.97 -47.06
N GLY A 261 -8.30 28.16 -47.93
CA GLY A 261 -7.48 28.64 -49.04
C GLY A 261 -8.29 29.47 -50.03
N GLU A 262 -8.16 30.78 -49.91
CA GLU A 262 -8.63 31.82 -50.81
C GLU A 262 -8.04 31.61 -52.22
N LEU A 263 -8.91 31.39 -53.22
CA LEU A 263 -8.52 31.30 -54.63
C LEU A 263 -8.42 32.71 -55.21
N ASP A 264 -7.19 33.20 -55.37
CA ASP A 264 -6.91 34.38 -56.19
C ASP A 264 -7.11 34.06 -57.69
N TYR A 265 -7.87 34.95 -58.36
CA TYR A 265 -8.21 34.94 -59.78
C TYR A 265 -7.13 35.60 -60.66
#